data_AF-A0A1V5ID69-F1
#
_entry.id   AF-A0A1V5ID69-F1
#
_cell.length_a   1.000
_cell.length_b   1.000
_cell.length_c   1.000
_cell.angle_alpha   90.00
_cell.angle_beta   90.00
_cell.angle_gamma   90.00
#
_symmetry.space_group_name_H-M   'P 1'
#
loop_
_entity.id
_entity.type
_entity.pdbx_description
1 polymer ?
#
loop_
_entity_poly.entity_id
_entity_poly.type
_entity_poly.pdbx_seq_one_letter_code
_entity_poly.pdbx_strand_id
1 'polypeptide(L)' 'MEHHSFEIYHYMSQLREAGLEFVGMSSVGPSIAIITEKDRAFVEGIVKKIGLSITVESKIDNEGLHIHHAC' A
#
# COMPACT_ATOMS: atom_id res chain seq x y z
N MET A 1 12.11 -3.35 20.32
CA MET A 1 11.55 -3.19 18.96
C MET A 1 10.04 -3.48 18.97
N GLU A 2 9.29 -2.90 19.91
CA GLU A 2 7.91 -3.38 20.18
C GLU A 2 6.84 -2.31 19.98
N HIS A 3 7.23 -1.04 19.84
CA HIS A 3 6.28 0.08 19.74
C HIS A 3 5.88 0.44 18.31
N HIS A 4 6.84 0.44 17.37
CA HIS A 4 6.59 0.75 15.96
C HIS A 4 5.62 -0.23 15.29
N SER A 5 5.66 -1.50 15.72
CA SER A 5 4.76 -2.52 15.21
C SER A 5 3.32 -2.29 15.65
N PHE A 6 3.05 -1.69 16.81
CA PHE A 6 1.67 -1.43 17.23
C PHE A 6 1.03 -0.29 16.44
N GLU A 7 1.80 0.77 16.19
CA GLU A 7 1.32 1.96 15.49
C GLU A 7 1.01 1.68 14.01
N ILE A 8 1.82 0.84 13.35
CA ILE A 8 1.56 0.49 11.94
C ILE A 8 0.25 -0.30 11.78
N TYR A 9 -0.09 -1.20 12.71
CA TYR A 9 -1.37 -1.89 12.69
C TYR A 9 -2.56 -0.95 12.94
N HIS A 10 -2.38 0.08 13.77
CA HIS A 10 -3.39 1.11 13.96
C HIS A 10 -3.71 1.84 12.65
N TYR A 11 -2.67 2.27 11.91
CA TYR A 11 -2.85 2.86 10.60
C TYR A 11 -3.51 1.90 9.59
N MET A 12 -3.13 0.62 9.59
CA MET A 12 -3.77 -0.37 8.72
C MET A 12 -5.26 -0.57 9.03
N SER A 13 -5.65 -0.53 10.30
CA SER A 13 -7.07 -0.58 10.70
C SER A 13 -7.83 0.60 10.10
N GLN A 14 -7.32 1.82 10.27
CA GLN A 14 -7.95 3.03 9.76
C GLN A 14 -8.09 3.02 8.23
N LEU A 15 -7.07 2.51 7.52
CA LEU A 15 -7.13 2.38 6.06
C LEU A 15 -8.21 1.38 5.62
N ARG A 16 -8.38 0.27 6.36
CA ARG A 16 -9.45 -0.71 6.10
C ARG A 16 -10.83 -0.12 6.36
N GLU A 17 -11.00 0.61 7.47
CA GLU A 17 -12.24 1.32 7.80
C GLU A 17 -12.58 2.41 6.77
N ALA A 18 -11.58 3.00 6.12
CA ALA A 18 -11.75 3.96 5.03
C ALA A 18 -12.09 3.32 3.66
N GLY A 19 -12.24 1.98 3.60
CA GLY A 19 -12.61 1.25 2.38
C GLY A 19 -11.43 0.78 1.53
N LEU A 20 -10.22 0.75 2.07
CA LEU A 20 -9.06 0.12 1.42
C LEU A 20 -8.89 -1.31 1.96
N GLU A 21 -9.39 -2.29 1.21
CA GLU A 21 -9.52 -3.68 1.70
C GLU A 21 -8.19 -4.45 1.72
N PHE A 22 -7.31 -4.20 0.76
CA PHE A 22 -6.01 -4.86 0.65
C PHE A 22 -4.90 -3.93 1.12
N VAL A 23 -4.67 -3.97 2.43
CA VAL A 23 -3.64 -3.18 3.12
C VAL A 23 -2.74 -4.13 3.90
N GLY A 24 -1.43 -4.03 3.68
CA GLY A 24 -0.45 -4.89 4.34
C GLY A 24 0.89 -4.21 4.55
N MET A 25 1.73 -4.79 5.40
CA MET A 25 3.11 -4.31 5.55
C MET A 25 3.88 -4.62 4.27
N SER A 26 4.60 -3.64 3.76
CA SER A 26 5.59 -3.89 2.72
C SER A 26 6.83 -4.47 3.38
N SER A 27 7.10 -5.76 3.13
CA SER A 27 8.17 -6.52 3.79
C SER A 27 8.02 -6.49 5.33
N VAL A 28 8.99 -5.92 6.05
CA VAL A 28 8.99 -5.77 7.52
C VAL A 28 8.52 -4.39 7.98
N GLY A 29 7.98 -3.57 7.07
CA GLY A 29 7.62 -2.17 7.35
C GLY A 29 8.84 -1.23 7.36
N PRO A 30 8.65 0.06 7.69
CA PRO A 30 7.41 0.69 8.19
C PRO A 30 6.43 1.10 7.09
N SER A 31 6.72 0.82 5.82
CA SER A 31 5.82 1.16 4.72
C SER A 31 4.60 0.23 4.65
N ILE A 32 3.48 0.81 4.25
CA ILE A 32 2.21 0.13 4.05
C ILE A 32 1.95 0.01 2.55
N ALA A 33 1.72 -1.21 2.06
CA ALA A 33 1.28 -1.47 0.70
C ALA A 33 -0.24 -1.44 0.66
N ILE A 34 -0.79 -0.74 -0.34
CA ILE A 34 -2.22 -0.64 -0.62
C ILE A 34 -2.43 -1.15 -2.04
N ILE A 35 -3.26 -2.18 -2.20
CA ILE A 35 -3.68 -2.69 -3.51
C ILE A 35 -5.13 -2.30 -3.69
N THR A 36 -5.44 -1.53 -4.73
CA THR A 36 -6.79 -1.02 -4.94
C THR A 36 -7.02 -0.65 -6.40
N GLU A 37 -8.28 -0.73 -6.82
CA GLU A 37 -8.74 -0.23 -8.12
C GLU A 37 -9.02 1.28 -8.10
N LYS A 38 -8.97 1.91 -6.92
CA LYS A 38 -9.18 3.35 -6.75
C LYS A 38 -8.02 4.13 -7.34
N ASP A 39 -8.32 5.30 -7.88
CA ASP A 39 -7.31 6.20 -8.41
C ASP A 39 -6.49 6.87 -7.29
N ARG A 40 -5.34 7.43 -7.68
CA ARG A 40 -4.43 8.11 -6.77
C ARG A 40 -5.10 9.18 -5.92
N ALA A 41 -5.99 10.00 -6.49
CA ALA A 41 -6.58 11.13 -5.78
C ALA A 41 -7.50 10.66 -4.66
N PHE A 42 -8.26 9.59 -4.89
CA PHE A 42 -9.05 8.93 -3.86
C PHE A 42 -8.16 8.43 -2.70
N VAL A 43 -7.10 7.69 -3.02
CA VAL A 43 -6.18 7.14 -2.01
C VAL A 43 -5.48 8.26 -1.25
N GLU A 44 -4.99 9.29 -1.95
CA GLU A 44 -4.32 10.45 -1.36
C GLU A 44 -5.23 11.22 -0.38
N GLY A 45 -6.52 11.34 -0.72
CA GLY A 45 -7.52 11.96 0.16
C GLY A 45 -7.77 11.19 1.47
N ILE A 46 -7.57 9.88 1.47
CA ILE A 46 -7.65 9.03 2.67
C ILE A 46 -6.35 9.14 3.47
N VAL A 47 -5.21 8.84 2.83
CA VAL A 47 -3.92 8.73 3.56
C VAL A 47 -3.51 10.04 4.21
N LYS A 48 -3.79 11.20 3.57
CA LYS A 48 -3.49 12.52 4.16
C LYS A 48 -4.26 12.80 5.45
N LYS A 49 -5.53 12.36 5.54
CA LYS A 49 -6.34 12.54 6.76
C LYS A 49 -5.79 11.75 7.95
N ILE A 50 -5.05 10.68 7.66
CA ILE A 50 -4.45 9.77 8.63
C ILE A 50 -2.98 10.16 8.90
N GLY A 51 -2.46 11.20 8.25
CA GLY A 51 -1.07 11.67 8.43
C GLY A 51 -0.03 10.87 7.64
N LEU A 52 -0.46 10.10 6.63
CA LEU A 52 0.40 9.32 5.75
C LEU A 52 0.55 9.98 4.38
N SER A 53 1.60 9.59 3.65
CA SER A 53 1.90 10.07 2.30
C SER A 53 2.19 8.90 1.34
N ILE A 54 1.88 9.08 0.06
CA ILE A 54 2.19 8.10 -0.99
C ILE A 54 3.63 8.32 -1.47
N THR A 55 4.52 7.37 -1.21
CA THR A 55 5.92 7.41 -1.68
C THR A 55 6.09 6.85 -3.10
N VAL A 56 5.36 5.78 -3.43
CA VAL A 56 5.41 5.11 -4.74
C VAL A 56 4.02 4.69 -5.17
N GLU A 57 3.76 4.77 -6.46
CA GLU A 57 2.54 4.29 -7.10
C GLU A 57 2.95 3.51 -8.35
N SER A 58 2.38 2.32 -8.53
CA SER A 58 2.57 1.52 -9.74
C SER A 58 1.27 0.84 -10.12
N LYS A 59 1.08 0.66 -11.43
CA LYS A 59 0.08 -0.26 -11.95
C LYS A 59 0.64 -1.68 -11.94
N ILE A 60 -0.24 -2.66 -11.87
CA ILE A 60 0.08 -4.08 -11.97
C ILE A 60 -0.48 -4.57 -13.30
N ASP A 61 0.37 -5.14 -14.14
CA ASP A 61 0.03 -5.70 -15.45
C ASP A 61 -0.39 -7.18 -15.38
N ASN A 62 -0.11 -7.86 -14.26
CA ASN A 62 -0.43 -9.27 -14.00
C ASN A 62 0.23 -10.29 -14.95
N GLU A 63 1.15 -9.86 -15.81
CA GLU A 63 1.84 -10.72 -16.78
C GLU A 63 2.96 -11.55 -16.10
N GLY A 64 3.57 -11.03 -15.03
CA GLY A 64 4.68 -11.68 -14.35
C GLY A 64 6.01 -11.55 -15.09
N LEU A 65 7.00 -12.40 -14.79
CA LEU A 65 8.33 -12.34 -15.40
C LEU A 65 8.36 -13.16 -16.70
N HIS A 66 8.72 -12.51 -17.81
CA HIS A 66 8.95 -13.18 -19.10
C HIS A 66 10.44 -13.20 -19.46
N ILE A 67 10.93 -14.35 -19.94
CA ILE A 67 12.27 -14.50 -20.49
C ILE A 67 12.14 -14.45 -22.02
N HIS A 68 12.75 -13.44 -22.64
CA HIS A 68 12.83 -13.34 -24.10
C HIS A 68 14.18 -13.88 -24.57
N HIS A 69 14.16 -14.94 -25.38
CA HIS A 69 15.36 -15.41 -26.08
C HIS A 69 15.50 -14.61 -27.38
N ALA A 70 16.59 -13.86 -27.53
CA ALA A 70 16.96 -13.27 -28.81
C ALA A 70 17.55 -14.39 -29.70
N CYS A 71 16.97 -14.58 -30.88
CA CYS A 71 17.47 -15.47 -31.92
C CYS A 71 18.45 -14.71 -32.82
#